data_AF-A0A537NJT4-F1
#
_entry.id   AF-A0A537NJT4-F1
#
_cell.length_a   1.000
_cell.length_b   1.000
_cell.length_c   1.000
_cell.angle_alpha   90.00
_cell.angle_beta   90.00
_cell.angle_gamma   90.00
#
_symmetry.space_group_name_H-M   'P 1'
#
loop_
_entity.id
_entity.type
_entity.pdbx_description
1 polymer ?
#
loop_
_entity_poly.entity_id
_entity_poly.type
_entity_poly.pdbx_seq_one_letter_code
_entity_poly.pdbx_strand_id
1 'polypeptide(L)'
;MSVKNRFLQPPHHLRANDGFQQSDIRLSFPADRNRALFQRPPQRAQPGAGHGERRLLRVGRTDRHTSHRSFGHRQLRSRAGDRQRGAGASTAVDRLVSCRKSTRPYRFQIHQFHPRQRQLRFGTAPAIPLPLGISFFTFHIISYLVDVYRGVAQPQRSAITFTLYIINFPQLIAGPIIRYRPIAPQLEQRPVSFGDVDVGIARFAAGLAKKLLIANPVGAVGDHLFAMSPADLPIWAVWLAVLCFSLQIYFDFSGYSDMAIGMARVFGFRFPENFNYPYSSVSIKDFWRRWHITLSAWFRDYVYVPLGGSRGSTWSTTRNLWVVFLLCGTWHGASWNFIVWGMWHGLFLSIERLAPVERALSGLPRIVRNAYTLLVVMIGWVFFRAATLDLALDTLARMFGIEAGAPAMLPVSAHVTGPTMLLIVIAAFFSFPIWPRLRERMQKMVGTPGEQIAYDLTRAAYIGLITVLCLATMTIDQNNPFIYFRF
;
A
#
# COMPACT_ATOMS: atom_id res chain seq x y z
N MET A 1 32.11 -7.69 73.85
CA MET A 1 30.65 -7.74 73.60
C MET A 1 30.44 -7.91 72.09
N SER A 2 30.33 -9.15 71.62
CA SER A 2 29.11 -9.80 71.08
C SER A 2 28.67 -9.20 69.72
N VAL A 3 29.01 -9.73 68.53
CA VAL A 3 28.75 -11.04 67.84
C VAL A 3 27.71 -10.89 66.69
N LYS A 4 28.24 -11.00 65.46
CA LYS A 4 27.81 -11.75 64.24
C LYS A 4 26.49 -11.54 63.46
N ASN A 5 26.70 -11.71 62.14
CA ASN A 5 25.86 -12.20 61.02
C ASN A 5 25.01 -11.16 60.25
N ARG A 6 25.34 -10.76 59.01
CA ARG A 6 25.52 -11.47 57.70
C ARG A 6 24.16 -11.88 57.09
N PHE A 7 23.72 -11.20 56.02
CA PHE A 7 23.43 -11.77 54.67
C PHE A 7 22.62 -10.80 53.76
N LEU A 8 23.07 -10.73 52.49
CA LEU A 8 22.35 -10.41 51.22
C LEU A 8 22.08 -8.93 50.81
N GLN A 9 22.91 -8.46 49.88
CA GLN A 9 22.56 -7.54 48.77
C GLN A 9 22.01 -8.39 47.58
N PRO A 10 21.23 -7.88 46.57
CA PRO A 10 21.74 -6.90 45.58
C PRO A 10 20.62 -6.00 44.95
N PRO A 11 20.76 -5.36 43.75
CA PRO A 11 20.82 -3.89 43.62
C PRO A 11 19.80 -3.29 42.62
N HIS A 12 19.94 -1.98 42.37
CA HIS A 12 19.35 -1.15 41.30
C HIS A 12 18.06 -0.37 41.62
N HIS A 13 18.10 0.95 41.40
CA HIS A 13 17.38 1.60 40.29
C HIS A 13 17.90 3.03 40.09
N LEU A 14 18.67 3.21 39.00
CA LEU A 14 18.95 4.50 38.40
C LEU A 14 17.63 5.06 37.85
N ARG A 15 17.29 6.29 38.27
CA ARG A 15 16.21 7.08 37.68
C ARG A 15 16.58 7.42 36.23
N ALA A 16 15.90 6.80 35.27
CA ALA A 16 15.84 7.27 33.89
C ALA A 16 14.56 8.09 33.75
N ASN A 17 14.73 9.41 33.67
CA ASN A 17 13.68 10.37 33.41
C ASN A 17 13.82 10.79 31.95
N ASP A 18 13.27 10.00 31.02
CA ASP A 18 13.21 10.35 29.60
C ASP A 18 11.75 10.41 29.16
N GLY A 19 11.22 11.63 29.19
CA GLY A 19 9.98 11.98 28.51
C GLY A 19 10.16 11.81 27.00
N PHE A 20 9.45 10.86 26.42
CA PHE A 20 9.32 10.72 24.97
C PHE A 20 8.49 11.88 24.42
N GLN A 21 9.15 13.01 24.14
CA GLN A 21 8.65 14.02 23.21
C GLN A 21 8.62 13.40 21.81
N GLN A 22 7.41 13.24 21.27
CA GLN A 22 7.20 13.11 19.84
C GLN A 22 7.83 14.34 19.17
N SER A 23 8.92 14.11 18.43
CA SER A 23 9.46 15.12 17.54
C SER A 23 8.44 15.38 16.44
N ASP A 24 7.84 16.57 16.51
CA ASP A 24 7.17 17.22 15.40
C ASP A 24 8.11 17.22 14.19
N ILE A 25 7.93 16.28 13.26
CA ILE A 25 8.45 16.44 11.91
C ILE A 25 7.54 17.46 11.21
N ARG A 26 7.73 18.74 11.56
CA ARG A 26 7.39 19.85 10.67
C ARG A 26 8.32 19.75 9.47
N LEU A 27 7.85 19.17 8.37
CA LEU A 27 8.46 19.35 7.05
C LEU A 27 8.28 20.81 6.63
N SER A 28 9.09 21.69 7.22
CA SER A 28 9.34 23.03 6.75
C SER A 28 10.46 22.91 5.72
N PHE A 29 10.12 22.99 4.44
CA PHE A 29 11.13 23.19 3.39
C PHE A 29 11.50 24.68 3.39
N PRO A 30 12.78 25.05 3.57
CA PRO A 30 13.20 26.43 3.32
C PRO A 30 13.05 26.71 1.82
N ALA A 31 12.24 27.70 1.48
CA ALA A 31 12.45 28.45 0.26
C ALA A 31 13.79 29.21 0.38
N ASP A 32 14.55 29.24 -0.71
CA ASP A 32 15.73 30.10 -0.92
C ASP A 32 16.97 29.89 -0.01
N ARG A 33 17.70 28.80 -0.24
CA ARG A 33 19.18 28.79 -0.17
C ARG A 33 19.77 27.79 -1.16
N ASN A 34 19.99 28.21 -2.40
CA ASN A 34 20.91 27.53 -3.33
C ASN A 34 21.50 28.53 -4.33
N ARG A 35 22.29 29.45 -3.79
CA ARG A 35 23.28 30.24 -4.53
C ARG A 35 24.55 30.30 -3.69
N ALA A 36 25.25 29.17 -3.61
CA ALA A 36 26.66 29.04 -3.22
C ALA A 36 26.92 27.56 -2.94
N LEU A 37 27.28 26.79 -3.97
CA LEU A 37 28.00 25.52 -3.85
C LEU A 37 28.33 24.99 -5.25
N PHE A 38 28.95 25.83 -6.09
CA PHE A 38 29.75 25.41 -7.25
C PHE A 38 30.67 26.58 -7.63
N GLN A 39 31.71 26.80 -6.84
CA GLN A 39 32.88 27.55 -7.27
C GLN A 39 34.08 26.59 -7.16
N ARG A 40 34.72 26.34 -8.30
CA ARG A 40 35.97 25.57 -8.40
C ARG A 40 37.07 26.31 -7.63
N PRO A 41 37.98 25.61 -6.92
CA PRO A 41 39.14 26.28 -6.33
C PRO A 41 40.09 26.77 -7.43
N PRO A 42 40.77 27.91 -7.26
CA PRO A 42 41.74 28.41 -8.21
C PRO A 42 43.02 27.56 -8.17
N GLN A 43 43.53 27.23 -9.37
CA GLN A 43 44.83 26.62 -9.58
C GLN A 43 45.93 27.59 -9.12
N ARG A 44 46.77 27.15 -8.18
CA ARG A 44 48.04 27.82 -7.88
C ARG A 44 49.07 27.43 -8.93
N ALA A 45 49.58 28.44 -9.63
CA ALA A 45 50.75 28.35 -10.47
C ALA A 45 52.01 28.03 -9.64
N GLN A 46 52.84 27.12 -10.14
CA GLN A 46 54.27 27.06 -9.84
C GLN A 46 55.04 27.43 -11.12
N PRO A 47 56.16 28.16 -11.00
CA PRO A 47 56.92 28.64 -12.15
C PRO A 47 57.86 27.54 -12.68
N GLY A 48 58.00 27.49 -14.01
CA GLY A 48 58.88 26.56 -14.70
C GLY A 48 60.35 27.00 -14.72
N ALA A 49 61.25 26.02 -14.84
CA ALA A 49 62.59 26.17 -15.41
C ALA A 49 63.19 24.80 -15.77
N GLY A 50 63.87 24.73 -16.92
CA GLY A 50 64.89 23.74 -17.31
C GLY A 50 64.38 22.40 -17.86
N HIS A 51 64.31 22.18 -19.19
CA HIS A 51 65.39 21.68 -20.08
C HIS A 51 65.82 20.22 -19.82
N GLY A 52 65.70 19.37 -20.85
CA GLY A 52 66.41 18.08 -20.89
C GLY A 52 65.79 16.97 -21.75
N GLU A 53 65.97 17.06 -23.06
CA GLU A 53 66.26 15.97 -24.01
C GLU A 53 65.38 14.70 -24.18
N ARG A 54 64.89 14.60 -25.43
CA ARG A 54 64.69 13.42 -26.30
C ARG A 54 65.34 12.09 -25.87
N ARG A 55 64.57 10.99 -25.95
CA ARG A 55 65.01 9.79 -26.69
C ARG A 55 63.82 8.89 -27.13
N LEU A 56 63.72 8.70 -28.44
CA LEU A 56 62.99 7.62 -29.12
C LEU A 56 63.56 6.25 -28.73
N LEU A 57 62.72 5.21 -28.64
CA LEU A 57 63.10 3.85 -29.07
C LEU A 57 61.86 3.03 -29.44
N ARG A 58 62.09 2.14 -30.39
CA ARG A 58 61.18 1.47 -31.32
C ARG A 58 61.23 -0.05 -31.04
N VAL A 59 60.15 -0.75 -31.42
CA VAL A 59 60.09 -2.17 -31.88
C VAL A 59 60.09 -3.31 -30.85
N GLY A 60 59.13 -4.23 -31.04
CA GLY A 60 59.19 -5.63 -30.58
C GLY A 60 57.87 -6.40 -30.75
N ARG A 61 57.69 -7.07 -31.90
CA ARG A 61 56.66 -8.07 -32.26
C ARG A 61 57.05 -9.47 -31.72
N THR A 62 56.06 -10.34 -31.44
CA THR A 62 55.82 -11.75 -31.92
C THR A 62 54.94 -12.53 -30.91
N ASP A 63 53.73 -12.97 -31.28
CA ASP A 63 53.26 -14.29 -31.80
C ASP A 63 52.59 -15.19 -30.72
N ARG A 64 51.26 -15.40 -30.79
CA ARG A 64 50.51 -16.57 -31.34
C ARG A 64 50.64 -17.89 -30.55
N HIS A 65 49.51 -18.37 -29.99
CA HIS A 65 48.93 -19.67 -30.37
C HIS A 65 47.51 -19.91 -29.81
N THR A 66 46.63 -20.33 -30.71
CA THR A 66 45.27 -20.87 -30.55
C THR A 66 45.27 -22.40 -30.72
N SER A 67 44.35 -23.13 -30.08
CA SER A 67 43.65 -24.27 -30.73
C SER A 67 42.44 -24.81 -29.94
N HIS A 68 41.32 -24.91 -30.64
CA HIS A 68 40.09 -25.69 -30.38
C HIS A 68 40.32 -27.22 -30.43
N ARG A 69 39.47 -28.02 -29.77
CA ARG A 69 39.05 -29.36 -30.24
C ARG A 69 37.60 -29.71 -29.85
N SER A 70 36.95 -30.45 -30.74
CA SER A 70 35.53 -30.81 -30.82
C SER A 70 35.31 -32.34 -30.82
N PHE A 71 34.12 -32.75 -30.37
CA PHE A 71 33.27 -33.90 -30.76
C PHE A 71 33.80 -35.36 -30.84
N GLY A 72 33.01 -36.29 -30.29
CA GLY A 72 33.04 -37.72 -30.59
C GLY A 72 31.94 -38.54 -29.88
N HIS A 73 30.94 -39.00 -30.63
CA HIS A 73 29.91 -39.97 -30.25
C HIS A 73 30.47 -41.41 -30.18
N ARG A 74 29.96 -42.25 -29.26
CA ARG A 74 29.91 -43.74 -29.42
C ARG A 74 28.75 -44.35 -28.63
N GLN A 75 27.84 -45.02 -29.35
CA GLN A 75 26.92 -46.04 -28.84
C GLN A 75 27.63 -47.40 -28.82
N LEU A 76 27.22 -48.32 -27.93
CA LEU A 76 27.13 -49.76 -28.21
C LEU A 76 26.20 -50.47 -27.19
N ARG A 77 25.30 -51.28 -27.77
CA ARG A 77 24.39 -52.33 -27.26
C ARG A 77 25.10 -53.37 -26.35
N SER A 78 24.53 -54.35 -25.64
CA SER A 78 23.21 -54.88 -25.22
C SER A 78 23.53 -56.16 -24.41
N ARG A 79 22.73 -56.58 -23.43
CA ARG A 79 22.46 -58.01 -23.16
C ARG A 79 21.24 -58.19 -22.24
N ALA A 80 20.54 -59.29 -22.45
CA ALA A 80 19.17 -59.59 -22.04
C ALA A 80 19.09 -60.81 -21.10
N GLY A 81 17.94 -60.94 -20.42
CA GLY A 81 17.40 -62.19 -19.82
C GLY A 81 17.87 -62.50 -18.40
N ASP A 82 17.08 -63.11 -17.49
CA ASP A 82 15.70 -63.61 -17.48
C ASP A 82 15.37 -64.00 -16.00
N ARG A 83 14.07 -63.93 -15.59
CA ARG A 83 13.30 -64.72 -14.56
C ARG A 83 13.95 -65.14 -13.21
N GLN A 84 13.30 -65.29 -12.05
CA GLN A 84 11.90 -65.39 -11.61
C GLN A 84 11.85 -65.45 -10.06
N ARG A 85 10.71 -65.01 -9.48
CA ARG A 85 10.00 -65.49 -8.26
C ARG A 85 10.58 -65.26 -6.85
N GLY A 86 9.74 -64.63 -6.03
CA GLY A 86 9.78 -64.64 -4.57
C GLY A 86 8.64 -63.80 -3.98
N ALA A 87 7.45 -64.39 -3.92
CA ALA A 87 6.25 -63.79 -3.33
C ALA A 87 6.35 -63.69 -1.80
N GLY A 88 5.94 -62.56 -1.22
CA GLY A 88 5.77 -62.45 0.23
C GLY A 88 5.81 -61.02 0.77
N ALA A 89 4.80 -60.19 0.48
CA ALA A 89 4.41 -59.03 1.30
C ALA A 89 3.12 -58.36 0.76
N SER A 90 2.09 -59.15 0.47
CA SER A 90 0.74 -58.63 0.19
C SER A 90 -0.10 -58.74 1.46
N THR A 91 0.07 -57.82 2.41
CA THR A 91 -0.92 -57.61 3.51
C THR A 91 -0.84 -56.24 4.21
N ALA A 92 0.00 -55.29 3.74
CA ALA A 92 0.12 -53.96 4.36
C ALA A 92 -0.37 -52.79 3.49
N VAL A 93 -0.56 -52.97 2.18
CA VAL A 93 -0.92 -51.88 1.26
C VAL A 93 -2.44 -51.77 1.03
N ASP A 94 -3.19 -52.87 1.15
CA ASP A 94 -4.65 -52.86 0.92
C ASP A 94 -5.49 -52.36 2.11
N ARG A 95 -4.89 -52.18 3.30
CA ARG A 95 -5.59 -51.54 4.45
C ARG A 95 -5.54 -50.02 4.43
N LEU A 96 -4.79 -49.39 3.52
CA LEU A 96 -4.76 -47.93 3.35
C LEU A 96 -5.79 -47.40 2.34
N VAL A 97 -6.50 -48.28 1.62
CA VAL A 97 -7.49 -47.90 0.59
C VAL A 97 -8.94 -47.93 1.11
N SER A 98 -9.19 -48.46 2.32
CA SER A 98 -10.55 -48.57 2.90
C SER A 98 -10.92 -47.53 3.97
N CYS A 99 -10.02 -46.60 4.32
CA CYS A 99 -10.35 -45.45 5.18
C CYS A 99 -10.59 -44.18 4.34
N ARG A 100 -11.49 -44.28 3.36
CA ARG A 100 -11.85 -43.19 2.44
C ARG A 100 -13.35 -42.91 2.46
N LYS A 101 -13.98 -42.90 3.65
CA LYS A 101 -15.38 -42.49 3.84
C LYS A 101 -15.65 -41.94 5.27
N SER A 102 -14.95 -40.89 5.73
CA SER A 102 -15.48 -39.99 6.78
C SER A 102 -14.68 -38.71 7.05
N THR A 103 -13.93 -38.20 6.09
CA THR A 103 -13.32 -36.87 6.22
C THR A 103 -13.83 -36.02 5.07
N ARG A 104 -14.87 -35.21 5.34
CA ARG A 104 -15.24 -34.10 4.45
C ARG A 104 -14.00 -33.22 4.34
N PRO A 105 -13.31 -33.13 3.19
CA PRO A 105 -12.33 -32.09 3.02
C PRO A 105 -13.13 -30.80 2.93
N TYR A 106 -12.85 -29.84 3.81
CA TYR A 106 -13.24 -28.45 3.64
C TYR A 106 -12.66 -27.98 2.29
N ARG A 107 -13.44 -28.14 1.23
CA ARG A 107 -13.24 -27.47 -0.04
C ARG A 107 -13.44 -25.99 0.27
N PHE A 108 -12.35 -25.24 0.41
CA PHE A 108 -12.35 -23.80 0.22
C PHE A 108 -12.82 -23.56 -1.21
N GLN A 109 -14.12 -23.34 -1.35
CA GLN A 109 -14.80 -23.23 -2.62
C GLN A 109 -14.60 -21.78 -3.09
N ILE A 110 -13.54 -21.58 -3.89
CA ILE A 110 -13.26 -20.35 -4.63
C ILE A 110 -14.27 -20.23 -5.79
N HIS A 111 -15.55 -20.27 -5.47
CA HIS A 111 -16.65 -20.05 -6.40
C HIS A 111 -17.43 -18.85 -5.87
N GLN A 112 -16.95 -17.64 -6.18
CA GLN A 112 -17.77 -16.43 -6.38
C GLN A 112 -16.84 -15.22 -6.61
N PHE A 113 -16.13 -15.25 -7.74
CA PHE A 113 -15.50 -14.07 -8.30
C PHE A 113 -16.16 -13.75 -9.64
N HIS A 114 -16.40 -12.46 -9.89
CA HIS A 114 -17.02 -11.96 -11.12
C HIS A 114 -16.24 -12.50 -12.34
N PRO A 115 -16.87 -13.26 -13.27
CA PRO A 115 -16.14 -14.06 -14.25
C PRO A 115 -15.44 -13.28 -15.39
N ARG A 116 -15.50 -11.95 -15.42
CA ARG A 116 -15.13 -11.16 -16.61
C ARG A 116 -13.81 -10.39 -16.57
N GLN A 117 -13.06 -10.32 -15.47
CA GLN A 117 -11.86 -9.47 -15.43
C GLN A 117 -10.55 -10.11 -14.92
N ARG A 118 -10.49 -11.43 -14.77
CA ARG A 118 -9.26 -12.13 -14.30
C ARG A 118 -8.70 -13.15 -15.28
N GLN A 119 -8.69 -12.85 -16.57
CA GLN A 119 -8.19 -13.80 -17.56
C GLN A 119 -7.35 -13.09 -18.63
N LEU A 120 -6.03 -13.30 -18.61
CA LEU A 120 -5.21 -13.11 -19.81
C LEU A 120 -5.58 -14.23 -20.79
N ARG A 121 -6.47 -13.92 -21.74
CA ARG A 121 -6.80 -14.84 -22.84
C ARG A 121 -5.79 -14.64 -23.97
N PHE A 122 -4.76 -15.48 -24.01
CA PHE A 122 -3.96 -15.67 -25.22
C PHE A 122 -4.60 -16.76 -26.08
N GLY A 123 -5.50 -16.37 -26.99
CA GLY A 123 -6.18 -17.31 -27.89
C GLY A 123 -7.09 -18.31 -27.17
N THR A 124 -6.99 -19.58 -27.53
CA THR A 124 -7.80 -20.70 -26.98
C THR A 124 -7.24 -21.30 -25.69
N ALA A 125 -6.18 -20.71 -25.11
CA ALA A 125 -5.57 -21.21 -23.89
C ALA A 125 -6.50 -21.05 -22.67
N PRO A 126 -6.51 -22.02 -21.73
CA PRO A 126 -7.25 -21.90 -20.49
C PRO A 126 -6.78 -20.68 -19.70
N ALA A 127 -7.72 -19.97 -19.10
CA ALA A 127 -7.44 -18.78 -18.32
C ALA A 127 -6.50 -19.08 -17.14
N ILE A 128 -5.30 -18.52 -17.18
CA ILE A 128 -4.34 -18.63 -16.10
C ILE A 128 -4.71 -17.57 -15.05
N PRO A 129 -5.12 -17.96 -13.82
CA PRO A 129 -5.37 -16.99 -12.76
C PRO A 129 -4.05 -16.29 -12.42
N LEU A 130 -4.03 -14.96 -12.48
CA LEU A 130 -2.88 -14.18 -12.03
C LEU A 130 -2.66 -14.40 -10.53
N PRO A 131 -1.40 -14.58 -10.08
CA PRO A 131 -1.11 -14.79 -8.67
C PRO A 131 -1.51 -13.56 -7.86
N LEU A 132 -2.17 -13.81 -6.72
CA LEU A 132 -2.57 -12.76 -5.80
C LEU A 132 -1.33 -11.96 -5.35
N GLY A 133 -1.39 -10.63 -5.43
CA GLY A 133 -0.28 -9.76 -5.05
C GLY A 133 0.79 -9.56 -6.12
N ILE A 134 0.60 -10.04 -7.36
CA ILE A 134 1.58 -9.85 -8.46
C ILE A 134 2.04 -8.40 -8.61
N SER A 135 1.11 -7.45 -8.53
CA SER A 135 1.40 -6.02 -8.60
C SER A 135 2.38 -5.55 -7.51
N PHE A 136 2.23 -6.06 -6.28
CA PHE A 136 3.10 -5.73 -5.16
C PHE A 136 4.49 -6.38 -5.32
N PHE A 137 4.56 -7.64 -5.77
CA PHE A 137 5.82 -8.29 -6.10
C PHE A 137 6.61 -7.51 -7.14
N THR A 138 5.94 -7.05 -8.21
CA THR A 138 6.58 -6.24 -9.26
C THR A 138 7.18 -4.97 -8.68
N PHE A 139 6.46 -4.24 -7.81
CA PHE A 139 7.01 -3.05 -7.15
C PHE A 139 8.21 -3.33 -6.26
N HIS A 140 8.19 -4.43 -5.50
CA HIS A 140 9.31 -4.82 -4.63
C HIS A 140 10.54 -5.21 -5.43
N ILE A 141 10.37 -6.01 -6.48
CA ILE A 141 11.46 -6.44 -7.37
C ILE A 141 12.09 -5.24 -8.07
N ILE A 142 11.28 -4.34 -8.65
CA ILE A 142 11.81 -3.13 -9.29
C ILE A 142 12.52 -2.25 -8.26
N SER A 143 11.94 -2.07 -7.08
CA SER A 143 12.57 -1.30 -6.01
C SER A 143 13.94 -1.88 -5.64
N TYR A 144 14.06 -3.21 -5.48
CA TYR A 144 15.33 -3.88 -5.22
C TYR A 144 16.34 -3.66 -6.36
N LEU A 145 15.95 -3.97 -7.60
CA LEU A 145 16.84 -3.87 -8.76
C LEU A 145 17.35 -2.44 -8.96
N VAL A 146 16.47 -1.45 -8.87
CA VAL A 146 16.83 -0.05 -9.07
C VAL A 146 17.67 0.49 -7.90
N ASP A 147 17.33 0.15 -6.65
CA ASP A 147 18.09 0.62 -5.48
C ASP A 147 19.51 0.04 -5.47
N VAL A 148 19.68 -1.23 -5.85
CA VAL A 148 21.00 -1.87 -6.00
C VAL A 148 21.76 -1.28 -7.17
N TYR A 149 21.12 -1.12 -8.35
CA TYR A 149 21.75 -0.51 -9.52
C TYR A 149 22.25 0.91 -9.26
N ARG A 150 21.51 1.71 -8.49
CA ARG A 150 21.90 3.08 -8.10
C ARG A 150 22.96 3.12 -6.99
N GLY A 151 23.35 1.98 -6.43
CA GLY A 151 24.30 1.91 -5.31
C GLY A 151 23.78 2.49 -4.00
N VAL A 152 22.45 2.65 -3.85
CA VAL A 152 21.83 3.20 -2.62
C VAL A 152 21.38 2.11 -1.64
N ALA A 153 21.49 0.84 -2.04
CA ALA A 153 21.30 -0.33 -1.19
C ALA A 153 22.27 -1.45 -1.62
N GLN A 154 22.67 -2.29 -0.68
CA GLN A 154 23.53 -3.44 -0.96
C GLN A 154 22.69 -4.63 -1.48
N PRO A 155 23.21 -5.44 -2.42
CA PRO A 155 22.53 -6.64 -2.88
C PRO A 155 22.41 -7.67 -1.74
N GLN A 156 21.26 -8.32 -1.64
CA GLN A 156 21.07 -9.43 -0.71
C GLN A 156 21.94 -10.62 -1.11
N ARG A 157 22.70 -11.15 -0.14
CA ARG A 157 23.52 -12.36 -0.32
C ARG A 157 22.75 -13.64 0.02
N SER A 158 21.65 -13.52 0.76
CA SER A 158 20.82 -14.63 1.21
C SER A 158 19.52 -14.70 0.41
N ALA A 159 19.30 -15.82 -0.28
CA ALA A 159 18.05 -16.07 -1.01
C ALA A 159 16.84 -16.05 -0.07
N ILE A 160 16.99 -16.49 1.18
CA ILE A 160 15.93 -16.49 2.20
C ILE A 160 15.56 -15.05 2.58
N THR A 161 16.57 -14.20 2.81
CA THR A 161 16.36 -12.80 3.21
C THR A 161 15.75 -11.98 2.07
N PHE A 162 16.21 -12.24 0.84
CA PHE A 162 15.59 -11.68 -0.36
C PHE A 162 14.13 -12.13 -0.50
N THR A 163 13.86 -13.43 -0.34
CA THR A 163 12.49 -13.97 -0.42
C THR A 163 11.61 -13.38 0.67
N LEU A 164 12.09 -13.25 1.92
CA LEU A 164 11.37 -12.59 3.01
C LEU A 164 10.96 -11.16 2.65
N TYR A 165 11.79 -10.40 1.93
CA TYR A 165 11.44 -9.07 1.45
C TYR A 165 10.30 -9.11 0.42
N ILE A 166 10.39 -9.99 -0.57
CA ILE A 166 9.40 -10.10 -1.66
C ILE A 166 8.06 -10.62 -1.14
N ILE A 167 8.07 -11.70 -0.35
CA ILE A 167 6.86 -12.39 0.12
C ILE A 167 6.54 -12.11 1.59
N ASN A 168 6.86 -10.90 2.09
CA ASN A 168 6.58 -10.54 3.48
C ASN A 168 5.07 -10.58 3.75
N PHE A 169 4.59 -11.61 4.44
CA PHE A 169 3.16 -11.89 4.57
C PHE A 169 2.33 -10.76 5.19
N PRO A 170 2.83 -9.91 6.13
CA PRO A 170 2.03 -8.84 6.70
C PRO A 170 1.49 -7.84 5.66
N GLN A 171 2.14 -7.71 4.49
CA GLN A 171 1.73 -6.73 3.46
C GLN A 171 1.27 -7.35 2.14
N LEU A 172 1.41 -8.66 1.97
CA LEU A 172 1.51 -9.37 0.67
C LEU A 172 0.39 -9.08 -0.35
N ILE A 173 -0.77 -8.63 0.13
CA ILE A 173 -1.97 -8.50 -0.67
C ILE A 173 -2.46 -7.04 -0.76
N ALA A 174 -2.40 -6.29 0.35
CA ALA A 174 -3.08 -5.01 0.49
C ALA A 174 -2.40 -4.06 1.49
N GLY A 175 -1.14 -4.32 1.85
CA GLY A 175 -0.38 -3.49 2.78
C GLY A 175 0.34 -2.32 2.09
N PRO A 176 1.09 -1.51 2.86
CA PRO A 176 1.94 -0.46 2.30
C PRO A 176 3.00 -1.03 1.34
N ILE A 177 3.27 -0.34 0.23
CA ILE A 177 4.36 -0.69 -0.70
C ILE A 177 5.70 -0.36 -0.04
N ILE A 178 6.44 -1.40 0.34
CA ILE A 178 7.74 -1.27 0.98
C ILE A 178 8.84 -1.18 -0.07
N ARG A 179 9.65 -0.14 0.03
CA ARG A 179 10.88 0.00 -0.77
C ARG A 179 12.01 -0.81 -0.13
N TYR A 180 12.91 -1.33 -0.94
CA TYR A 180 13.99 -2.19 -0.46
C TYR A 180 14.96 -1.45 0.46
N ARG A 181 15.44 -0.26 0.07
CA ARG A 181 16.39 0.52 0.87
C ARG A 181 16.04 0.68 2.36
N PRO A 182 14.83 1.14 2.75
CA PRO A 182 14.49 1.34 4.17
C PRO A 182 14.24 0.03 4.96
N ILE A 183 13.88 -1.06 4.28
CA ILE A 183 13.58 -2.33 4.96
C ILE A 183 14.81 -3.24 5.08
N ALA A 184 15.80 -3.09 4.20
CA ALA A 184 16.97 -3.97 4.15
C ALA A 184 17.65 -4.19 5.53
N PRO A 185 17.91 -3.15 6.36
CA PRO A 185 18.47 -3.37 7.69
C PRO A 185 17.55 -4.16 8.63
N GLN A 186 16.23 -4.00 8.48
CA GLN A 186 15.23 -4.67 9.32
C GLN A 186 15.05 -6.15 8.98
N LEU A 187 15.44 -6.56 7.76
CA LEU A 187 15.46 -7.97 7.37
C LEU A 187 16.49 -8.77 8.19
N GLU A 188 17.59 -8.12 8.56
CA GLU A 188 18.67 -8.71 9.36
C GLU A 188 18.44 -8.52 10.85
N GLN A 189 18.13 -7.28 11.28
CA GLN A 189 17.99 -6.92 12.69
C GLN A 189 16.70 -6.15 12.97
N ARG A 190 15.83 -6.74 13.79
CA ARG A 190 14.52 -6.17 14.17
C ARG A 190 14.17 -6.54 15.62
N PRO A 191 14.64 -5.78 16.62
CA PRO A 191 14.27 -6.05 18.01
C PRO A 191 12.76 -5.85 18.20
N VAL A 192 12.17 -6.71 19.03
CA VAL A 192 10.75 -6.66 19.39
C VAL A 192 10.64 -6.35 20.87
N SER A 193 9.79 -5.39 21.22
CA SER A 193 9.44 -5.06 22.61
C SER A 193 7.97 -5.39 22.89
N PHE A 194 7.60 -5.57 24.16
CA PHE A 194 6.18 -5.70 24.54
C PHE A 194 5.36 -4.47 24.11
N GLY A 195 5.96 -3.28 24.13
CA GLY A 195 5.31 -2.06 23.64
C GLY A 195 5.00 -2.11 22.14
N ASP A 196 5.85 -2.76 21.33
CA ASP A 196 5.57 -2.96 19.90
C ASP A 196 4.42 -3.94 19.67
N VAL A 197 4.31 -4.98 20.50
CA VAL A 197 3.21 -5.94 20.43
C VAL A 197 1.89 -5.27 20.81
N ASP A 198 1.86 -4.49 21.90
CA ASP A 198 0.69 -3.72 22.33
C ASP A 198 0.19 -2.76 21.23
N VAL A 199 1.10 -1.91 20.71
CA VAL A 199 0.78 -0.97 19.63
C VAL A 199 0.36 -1.71 18.36
N GLY A 200 1.00 -2.84 18.06
CA GLY A 200 0.70 -3.68 16.90
C GLY A 200 -0.70 -4.28 16.95
N ILE A 201 -1.08 -4.88 18.07
CA ILE A 201 -2.42 -5.48 18.29
C ILE A 201 -3.49 -4.39 18.26
N ALA A 202 -3.29 -3.28 18.98
CA ALA A 202 -4.22 -2.16 19.00
C ALA A 202 -4.48 -1.61 17.58
N ARG A 203 -3.41 -1.48 16.79
CA ARG A 203 -3.51 -0.99 15.41
C ARG A 203 -4.18 -2.01 14.48
N PHE A 204 -3.88 -3.29 14.65
CA PHE A 204 -4.54 -4.36 13.90
C PHE A 204 -6.05 -4.37 14.16
N ALA A 205 -6.46 -4.31 15.43
CA ALA A 205 -7.87 -4.26 15.83
C ALA A 205 -8.57 -3.01 15.26
N ALA A 206 -7.92 -1.85 15.27
CA ALA A 206 -8.46 -0.64 14.66
C ALA A 206 -8.63 -0.79 13.13
N GLY A 207 -7.68 -1.43 12.44
CA GLY A 207 -7.79 -1.73 11.01
C GLY A 207 -8.94 -2.69 10.71
N LEU A 208 -9.12 -3.72 11.54
CA LEU A 208 -10.22 -4.67 11.44
C LEU A 208 -11.58 -3.97 11.63
N ALA A 209 -11.68 -3.06 12.60
CA ALA A 209 -12.88 -2.26 12.85
C ALA A 209 -13.25 -1.37 11.65
N LYS A 210 -12.26 -0.68 11.04
CA LYS A 210 -12.48 0.12 9.84
C LYS A 210 -13.04 -0.73 8.70
N LYS A 211 -12.53 -1.95 8.51
CA LYS A 211 -13.01 -2.88 7.48
C LYS A 211 -14.44 -3.35 7.78
N LEU A 212 -14.64 -3.99 8.93
CA LEU A 212 -15.86 -4.75 9.22
C LEU A 212 -17.01 -3.88 9.70
N LEU A 213 -16.74 -2.87 10.53
CA LEU A 213 -17.78 -2.06 11.15
C LEU A 213 -18.14 -0.81 10.34
N ILE A 214 -17.25 -0.35 9.45
CA ILE A 214 -17.45 0.87 8.66
C ILE A 214 -17.49 0.58 7.16
N ALA A 215 -16.39 0.06 6.58
CA ALA A 215 -16.27 -0.06 5.14
C ALA A 215 -17.27 -1.05 4.55
N ASN A 216 -17.45 -2.21 5.18
CA ASN A 216 -18.35 -3.24 4.68
C ASN A 216 -19.83 -2.78 4.67
N PRO A 217 -20.41 -2.25 5.76
CA PRO A 217 -21.81 -1.83 5.73
C PRO A 217 -22.05 -0.60 4.86
N VAL A 218 -21.16 0.40 4.88
CA VAL A 218 -21.27 1.58 4.00
C VAL A 218 -21.11 1.16 2.53
N GLY A 219 -20.19 0.24 2.26
CA GLY A 219 -19.97 -0.35 0.96
C GLY A 219 -21.17 -1.14 0.45
N ALA A 220 -21.87 -1.86 1.31
CA ALA A 220 -23.09 -2.57 0.95
C ALA A 220 -24.18 -1.60 0.45
N VAL A 221 -24.34 -0.43 1.09
CA VAL A 221 -25.27 0.61 0.59
C VAL A 221 -24.83 1.10 -0.79
N GLY A 222 -23.54 1.43 -0.95
CA GLY A 222 -22.98 1.86 -2.24
C GLY A 222 -23.15 0.82 -3.34
N ASP A 223 -22.90 -0.46 -3.06
CA ASP A 223 -23.03 -1.57 -3.99
C ASP A 223 -24.48 -1.75 -4.48
N HIS A 224 -25.46 -1.64 -3.59
CA HIS A 224 -26.88 -1.69 -3.99
C HIS A 224 -27.25 -0.53 -4.90
N LEU A 225 -26.83 0.69 -4.58
CA LEU A 225 -27.13 1.87 -5.40
C LEU A 225 -26.44 1.79 -6.77
N PHE A 226 -25.16 1.40 -6.84
CA PHE A 226 -24.44 1.22 -8.10
C PHE A 226 -24.91 0.02 -8.93
N ALA A 227 -25.70 -0.90 -8.38
CA ALA A 227 -26.31 -2.00 -9.11
C ALA A 227 -27.59 -1.58 -9.87
N MET A 228 -28.19 -0.45 -9.49
CA MET A 228 -29.34 0.12 -10.18
C MET A 228 -28.89 0.98 -11.35
N SER A 229 -29.76 1.16 -12.35
CA SER A 229 -29.49 2.12 -13.43
C SER A 229 -29.44 3.55 -12.85
N PRO A 230 -28.48 4.39 -13.25
CA PRO A 230 -28.45 5.80 -12.82
C PRO A 230 -29.77 6.54 -13.13
N ALA A 231 -30.41 6.23 -14.26
CA ALA A 231 -31.70 6.81 -14.65
C ALA A 231 -32.81 6.52 -13.63
N ASP A 232 -32.73 5.38 -12.94
CA ASP A 232 -33.69 4.91 -11.94
C ASP A 232 -33.39 5.42 -10.52
N LEU A 233 -32.39 6.28 -10.35
CA LEU A 233 -32.03 6.83 -9.05
C LEU A 233 -32.31 8.33 -9.01
N PRO A 234 -32.89 8.87 -7.92
CA PRO A 234 -32.93 10.31 -7.75
C PRO A 234 -31.50 10.87 -7.58
N ILE A 235 -31.28 12.13 -7.96
CA ILE A 235 -29.95 12.77 -7.97
C ILE A 235 -29.21 12.60 -6.64
N TRP A 236 -29.91 12.81 -5.51
CA TRP A 236 -29.33 12.67 -4.18
C TRP A 236 -28.82 11.25 -3.89
N ALA A 237 -29.49 10.22 -4.42
CA ALA A 237 -29.11 8.83 -4.20
C ALA A 237 -27.85 8.47 -5.00
N VAL A 238 -27.66 9.06 -6.18
CA VAL A 238 -26.42 8.89 -6.95
C VAL A 238 -25.24 9.55 -6.23
N TRP A 239 -25.42 10.77 -5.70
CA TRP A 239 -24.41 11.40 -4.85
C TRP A 239 -24.10 10.57 -3.60
N LEU A 240 -25.13 10.00 -2.97
CA LEU A 240 -24.98 9.11 -1.82
C LEU A 240 -24.21 7.84 -2.20
N ALA A 241 -24.47 7.24 -3.37
CA ALA A 241 -23.73 6.06 -3.85
C ALA A 241 -22.24 6.35 -3.97
N VAL A 242 -21.88 7.49 -4.59
CA VAL A 242 -20.50 7.94 -4.77
C VAL A 242 -19.83 8.25 -3.42
N LEU A 243 -20.57 8.86 -2.49
CA LEU A 243 -20.10 9.10 -1.13
C LEU A 243 -19.84 7.80 -0.38
N CYS A 244 -20.78 6.85 -0.42
CA CYS A 244 -20.63 5.52 0.17
C CYS A 244 -19.41 4.80 -0.39
N PHE A 245 -19.23 4.81 -1.72
CA PHE A 245 -18.04 4.23 -2.33
C PHE A 245 -16.75 4.94 -1.89
N SER A 246 -16.74 6.27 -1.81
CA SER A 246 -15.58 7.03 -1.32
C SER A 246 -15.22 6.61 0.11
N LEU A 247 -16.19 6.57 1.02
CA LEU A 247 -15.96 6.11 2.40
C LEU A 247 -15.50 4.65 2.42
N GLN A 248 -16.12 3.79 1.61
CA GLN A 248 -15.75 2.38 1.47
C GLN A 248 -14.29 2.22 1.03
N ILE A 249 -13.83 2.79 -0.11
CA ILE A 249 -12.42 2.61 -0.54
C ILE A 249 -11.48 3.10 0.55
N TYR A 250 -11.78 4.22 1.19
CA TYR A 250 -10.89 4.79 2.20
C TYR A 250 -10.77 3.88 3.42
N PHE A 251 -11.89 3.50 4.05
CA PHE A 251 -11.86 2.69 5.26
C PHE A 251 -11.45 1.24 5.00
N ASP A 252 -11.79 0.69 3.84
CA ASP A 252 -11.35 -0.63 3.42
C ASP A 252 -9.83 -0.65 3.30
N PHE A 253 -9.27 0.24 2.48
CA PHE A 253 -7.84 0.21 2.18
C PHE A 253 -6.98 0.70 3.35
N SER A 254 -7.43 1.73 4.08
CA SER A 254 -6.74 2.14 5.31
C SER A 254 -6.86 1.08 6.41
N GLY A 255 -7.96 0.32 6.46
CA GLY A 255 -8.12 -0.81 7.36
C GLY A 255 -7.10 -1.93 7.09
N TYR A 256 -6.95 -2.35 5.83
CA TYR A 256 -5.90 -3.32 5.44
C TYR A 256 -4.50 -2.80 5.70
N SER A 257 -4.24 -1.51 5.42
CA SER A 257 -2.94 -0.89 5.71
C SER A 257 -2.64 -0.89 7.21
N ASP A 258 -3.63 -0.61 8.07
CA ASP A 258 -3.46 -0.64 9.53
C ASP A 258 -3.24 -2.05 10.07
N MET A 259 -3.96 -3.04 9.53
CA MET A 259 -3.71 -4.46 9.86
C MET A 259 -2.29 -4.87 9.46
N ALA A 260 -1.84 -4.50 8.26
CA ALA A 260 -0.49 -4.79 7.79
C ALA A 260 0.59 -4.12 8.66
N ILE A 261 0.44 -2.84 8.99
CA ILE A 261 1.39 -2.10 9.83
C ILE A 261 1.38 -2.64 11.27
N GLY A 262 0.20 -2.96 11.81
CA GLY A 262 0.06 -3.55 13.14
C GLY A 262 0.76 -4.91 13.24
N MET A 263 0.52 -5.79 12.27
CA MET A 263 1.18 -7.10 12.20
C MET A 263 2.70 -6.95 12.02
N ALA A 264 3.13 -6.04 11.14
CA ALA A 264 4.56 -5.74 10.96
C ALA A 264 5.23 -5.32 12.28
N ARG A 265 4.56 -4.48 13.08
CA ARG A 265 5.06 -4.07 14.41
C ARG A 265 5.25 -5.25 15.36
N VAL A 266 4.30 -6.19 15.41
CA VAL A 266 4.41 -7.42 16.22
C VAL A 266 5.65 -8.24 15.84
N PHE A 267 5.99 -8.31 14.55
CA PHE A 267 7.20 -8.99 14.06
C PHE A 267 8.47 -8.14 14.07
N GLY A 268 8.44 -6.93 14.64
CA GLY A 268 9.60 -6.03 14.76
C GLY A 268 9.85 -5.15 13.54
N PHE A 269 9.07 -5.29 12.46
CA PHE A 269 9.16 -4.42 11.30
C PHE A 269 8.51 -3.04 11.56
N ARG A 270 8.99 -2.04 10.82
CA ARG A 270 8.51 -0.65 10.83
C ARG A 270 8.09 -0.28 9.42
N PHE A 271 6.82 -0.55 9.12
CA PHE A 271 6.22 -0.14 7.86
C PHE A 271 5.79 1.33 7.89
N PRO A 272 5.91 2.05 6.77
CA PRO A 272 5.45 3.43 6.65
C PRO A 272 3.92 3.51 6.62
N GLU A 273 3.41 4.68 6.97
CA GLU A 273 2.00 5.02 6.83
C GLU A 273 1.57 5.02 5.37
N ASN A 274 0.36 4.51 5.11
CA ASN A 274 -0.21 4.50 3.77
C ASN A 274 -1.33 5.55 3.59
N PHE A 275 -1.96 5.97 4.69
CA PHE A 275 -3.06 6.93 4.68
C PHE A 275 -2.93 7.94 5.83
N ASN A 276 -3.30 9.19 5.56
CA ASN A 276 -3.32 10.24 6.58
C ASN A 276 -4.48 11.23 6.37
N TYR A 277 -5.70 10.80 6.67
CA TYR A 277 -6.94 11.58 6.55
C TYR A 277 -7.05 12.34 5.21
N PRO A 278 -7.03 11.61 4.07
CA PRO A 278 -7.00 12.19 2.73
C PRO A 278 -8.23 13.06 2.42
N TYR A 279 -9.38 12.80 3.03
CA TYR A 279 -10.60 13.60 2.84
C TYR A 279 -10.59 14.94 3.57
N SER A 280 -9.58 15.19 4.41
CA SER A 280 -9.33 16.51 5.00
C SER A 280 -8.43 17.43 4.15
N SER A 281 -8.07 16.99 2.94
CA SER A 281 -7.13 17.70 2.05
C SER A 281 -7.73 18.97 1.49
N VAL A 282 -6.87 19.97 1.25
CA VAL A 282 -7.26 21.31 0.76
C VAL A 282 -6.73 21.63 -0.65
N SER A 283 -6.17 20.63 -1.32
CA SER A 283 -5.83 20.60 -2.74
C SER A 283 -5.60 19.16 -3.19
N ILE A 284 -5.62 18.90 -4.50
CA ILE A 284 -5.34 17.57 -5.06
C ILE A 284 -3.89 17.14 -4.80
N LYS A 285 -2.95 18.09 -4.77
CA LYS A 285 -1.58 17.82 -4.31
C LYS A 285 -1.53 17.34 -2.85
N ASP A 286 -2.30 17.93 -1.94
CA ASP A 286 -2.37 17.51 -0.54
C ASP A 286 -3.05 16.13 -0.41
N PHE A 287 -4.09 15.88 -1.21
CA PHE A 287 -4.74 14.57 -1.28
C PHE A 287 -3.76 13.45 -1.60
N TRP A 288 -2.95 13.58 -2.65
CA TRP A 288 -1.95 12.56 -3.03
C TRP A 288 -0.76 12.45 -2.05
N ARG A 289 -0.60 13.39 -1.11
CA ARG A 289 0.36 13.25 0.00
C ARG A 289 -0.22 12.49 1.19
N ARG A 290 -1.52 12.22 1.19
CA ARG A 290 -2.29 11.60 2.28
C ARG A 290 -3.00 10.32 1.86
N TRP A 291 -3.22 10.13 0.57
CA TRP A 291 -3.81 8.95 -0.04
C TRP A 291 -2.73 8.05 -0.60
N HIS A 292 -2.78 6.76 -0.26
CA HIS A 292 -1.89 5.72 -0.79
C HIS A 292 -0.41 6.16 -0.86
N ILE A 293 0.08 6.70 0.27
CA ILE A 293 1.34 7.44 0.40
C ILE A 293 2.53 6.62 -0.11
N THR A 294 2.51 5.30 0.11
CA THR A 294 3.59 4.43 -0.32
C THR A 294 3.65 4.23 -1.83
N LEU A 295 2.50 4.13 -2.49
CA LEU A 295 2.40 4.11 -3.95
C LEU A 295 2.87 5.45 -4.53
N SER A 296 2.40 6.57 -3.99
CA SER A 296 2.82 7.89 -4.46
C SER A 296 4.33 8.11 -4.25
N ALA A 297 4.89 7.62 -3.15
CA ALA A 297 6.33 7.64 -2.91
C ALA A 297 7.09 6.76 -3.90
N TRP A 298 6.58 5.57 -4.21
CA TRP A 298 7.17 4.68 -5.19
C TRP A 298 7.22 5.32 -6.58
N PHE A 299 6.07 5.78 -7.11
CA PHE A 299 6.04 6.46 -8.40
C PHE A 299 6.92 7.70 -8.43
N ARG A 300 6.96 8.46 -7.32
CA ARG A 300 7.83 9.62 -7.22
C ARG A 300 9.31 9.23 -7.41
N ASP A 301 9.80 8.22 -6.70
CA ASP A 301 11.23 7.92 -6.62
C ASP A 301 11.74 7.05 -7.78
N TYR A 302 10.86 6.23 -8.38
CA TYR A 302 11.20 5.31 -9.47
C TYR A 302 10.75 5.78 -10.85
N VAL A 303 9.83 6.74 -10.96
CA VAL A 303 9.35 7.27 -12.25
C VAL A 303 9.51 8.78 -12.35
N TYR A 304 8.88 9.54 -11.45
CA TYR A 304 8.83 11.01 -11.54
C TYR A 304 10.20 11.67 -11.43
N VAL A 305 11.00 11.35 -10.41
CA VAL A 305 12.34 11.92 -10.18
C VAL A 305 13.30 11.56 -11.32
N PRO A 306 13.36 10.31 -11.82
CA PRO A 306 14.14 9.96 -13.00
C PRO A 306 13.79 10.75 -14.27
N LEU A 307 12.52 11.14 -14.45
CA LEU A 307 12.09 12.01 -15.56
C LEU A 307 12.47 13.49 -15.38
N GLY A 308 13.23 13.83 -14.33
CA GLY A 308 13.62 15.19 -13.95
C GLY A 308 12.78 15.77 -12.81
N GLY A 309 11.72 15.09 -12.39
CA GLY A 309 10.84 15.54 -11.31
C GLY A 309 10.22 16.91 -11.58
N SER A 310 10.39 17.83 -10.63
CA SER A 310 10.01 19.25 -10.76
C SER A 310 11.17 20.14 -11.23
N ARG A 311 12.29 19.56 -11.70
CA ARG A 311 13.39 20.34 -12.27
C ARG A 311 13.02 20.74 -13.71
N GLY A 312 13.39 21.95 -14.11
CA GLY A 312 13.10 22.48 -15.44
C GLY A 312 11.82 23.32 -15.48
N SER A 313 11.18 23.38 -16.66
CA SER A 313 10.02 24.23 -16.89
C SER A 313 8.71 23.65 -16.31
N THR A 314 7.70 24.51 -16.19
CA THR A 314 6.33 24.10 -15.85
C THR A 314 5.83 23.00 -16.79
N TRP A 315 6.09 23.13 -18.10
CA TRP A 315 5.75 22.12 -19.10
C TRP A 315 6.41 20.76 -18.83
N SER A 316 7.73 20.73 -18.57
CA SER A 316 8.43 19.48 -18.26
C SER A 316 7.83 18.79 -17.04
N THR A 317 7.49 19.58 -16.02
CA THR A 317 6.87 19.03 -14.82
C THR A 317 5.46 18.50 -15.09
N THR A 318 4.65 19.24 -15.84
CA THR A 318 3.30 18.84 -16.24
C THR A 318 3.35 17.52 -17.02
N ARG A 319 4.21 17.41 -18.04
CA ARG A 319 4.44 16.16 -18.77
C ARG A 319 4.80 15.00 -17.84
N ASN A 320 5.71 15.22 -16.89
CA ASN A 320 6.12 14.19 -15.94
C ASN A 320 4.95 13.74 -15.03
N LEU A 321 4.06 14.66 -14.62
CA LEU A 321 2.86 14.32 -13.86
C LEU A 321 1.88 13.49 -14.69
N TRP A 322 1.63 13.87 -15.94
CA TRP A 322 0.77 13.09 -16.85
C TRP A 322 1.30 11.67 -17.05
N VAL A 323 2.60 11.50 -17.29
CA VAL A 323 3.22 10.17 -17.41
C VAL A 323 3.00 9.34 -16.15
N VAL A 324 3.25 9.91 -14.97
CA VAL A 324 3.06 9.22 -13.69
C VAL A 324 1.60 8.79 -13.49
N PHE A 325 0.65 9.67 -13.74
CA PHE A 325 -0.76 9.39 -13.50
C PHE A 325 -1.40 8.46 -14.54
N LEU A 326 -0.95 8.51 -15.80
CA LEU A 326 -1.33 7.53 -16.80
C LEU A 326 -0.81 6.14 -16.43
N LEU A 327 0.46 6.03 -16.04
CA LEU A 327 1.02 4.76 -15.55
C LEU A 327 0.32 4.26 -14.28
N CYS A 328 -0.04 5.17 -13.37
CA CYS A 328 -0.81 4.83 -12.18
C CYS A 328 -2.21 4.32 -12.54
N GLY A 329 -2.90 4.96 -13.49
CA GLY A 329 -4.18 4.50 -14.01
C GLY A 329 -4.08 3.12 -14.64
N THR A 330 -3.15 2.93 -15.59
CA THR A 330 -2.92 1.63 -16.24
C THR A 330 -2.53 0.54 -15.24
N TRP A 331 -1.81 0.88 -14.17
CA TRP A 331 -1.49 -0.06 -13.10
C TRP A 331 -2.73 -0.56 -12.35
N HIS A 332 -3.76 0.27 -12.19
CA HIS A 332 -5.02 -0.12 -11.55
C HIS A 332 -5.85 -1.09 -12.40
N GLY A 333 -5.78 -0.98 -13.73
CA GLY A 333 -6.40 -1.93 -14.65
C GLY A 333 -6.33 -1.49 -16.10
N ALA A 334 -6.64 -2.43 -17.00
CA ALA A 334 -6.54 -2.22 -18.45
C ALA A 334 -7.80 -1.58 -19.09
N SER A 335 -8.81 -1.22 -18.31
CA SER A 335 -10.02 -0.56 -18.81
C SER A 335 -9.80 0.93 -19.04
N TRP A 336 -10.54 1.52 -19.99
CA TRP A 336 -10.53 2.95 -20.25
C TRP A 336 -10.87 3.79 -19.03
N ASN A 337 -11.71 3.27 -18.13
CA ASN A 337 -12.06 3.87 -16.85
C ASN A 337 -10.83 4.29 -16.04
N PHE A 338 -9.84 3.40 -15.91
CA PHE A 338 -8.65 3.71 -15.13
C PHE A 338 -7.70 4.67 -15.82
N ILE A 339 -7.66 4.65 -17.15
CA ILE A 339 -6.91 5.64 -17.94
C ILE A 339 -7.53 7.02 -17.74
N VAL A 340 -8.85 7.15 -17.89
CA VAL A 340 -9.58 8.41 -17.66
C VAL A 340 -9.43 8.88 -16.22
N TRP A 341 -9.49 7.98 -15.25
CA TRP A 341 -9.21 8.29 -13.84
C TRP A 341 -7.79 8.85 -13.63
N GLY A 342 -6.78 8.24 -14.26
CA GLY A 342 -5.40 8.74 -14.25
C GLY A 342 -5.31 10.12 -14.89
N MET A 343 -5.91 10.30 -16.06
CA MET A 343 -5.97 11.58 -16.76
C MET A 343 -6.64 12.66 -15.93
N TRP A 344 -7.74 12.34 -15.24
CA TRP A 344 -8.46 13.25 -14.36
C TRP A 344 -7.55 13.81 -13.26
N HIS A 345 -6.83 12.95 -12.54
CA HIS A 345 -5.90 13.42 -11.51
C HIS A 345 -4.68 14.14 -12.08
N GLY A 346 -4.16 13.70 -13.23
CA GLY A 346 -3.09 14.39 -13.95
C GLY A 346 -3.48 15.81 -14.38
N LEU A 347 -4.72 15.98 -14.86
CA LEU A 347 -5.31 17.26 -15.26
C LEU A 347 -5.39 18.21 -14.07
N PHE A 348 -6.04 17.81 -12.97
CA PHE A 348 -6.21 18.70 -11.83
C PHE A 348 -4.90 19.06 -11.13
N LEU A 349 -3.92 18.15 -11.07
CA LEU A 349 -2.58 18.50 -10.58
C LEU A 349 -1.84 19.48 -11.49
N SER A 350 -2.09 19.42 -12.79
CA SER A 350 -1.52 20.36 -13.76
C SER A 350 -2.17 21.73 -13.65
N ILE A 351 -3.51 21.76 -13.54
CA ILE A 351 -4.31 22.99 -13.38
C ILE A 351 -3.97 23.69 -12.06
N GLU A 352 -3.95 22.97 -10.93
CA GLU A 352 -3.63 23.55 -9.62
C GLU A 352 -2.22 24.15 -9.54
N ARG A 353 -1.30 23.72 -10.42
CA ARG A 353 0.07 24.23 -10.49
C ARG A 353 0.17 25.54 -11.26
N LEU A 354 -0.85 25.91 -12.04
CA LEU A 354 -0.87 27.20 -12.72
C LEU A 354 -0.96 28.32 -11.68
N ALA A 355 0.00 29.24 -11.69
CA ALA A 355 0.07 30.35 -10.75
C ALA A 355 -1.26 31.11 -10.51
N PRO A 356 -2.09 31.43 -11.52
CA PRO A 356 -3.38 32.09 -11.26
C PRO A 356 -4.35 31.20 -10.47
N VAL A 357 -4.39 29.90 -10.76
CA VAL A 357 -5.26 28.94 -10.07
C VAL A 357 -4.77 28.69 -8.65
N GLU A 358 -3.47 28.51 -8.46
CA GLU A 358 -2.86 28.34 -7.14
C GLU A 358 -3.19 29.54 -6.24
N ARG A 359 -3.02 30.76 -6.75
CA ARG A 359 -3.38 32.00 -6.03
C ARG A 359 -4.86 32.05 -5.68
N ALA A 360 -5.74 31.82 -6.66
CA ALA A 360 -7.18 31.83 -6.46
C ALA A 360 -7.62 30.81 -5.38
N LEU A 361 -7.16 29.56 -5.49
CA LEU A 361 -7.47 28.52 -4.51
C LEU A 361 -6.89 28.83 -3.13
N SER A 362 -5.69 29.39 -3.06
CA SER A 362 -5.04 29.74 -1.79
C SER A 362 -5.77 30.84 -1.01
N GLY A 363 -6.46 31.75 -1.70
CA GLY A 363 -7.25 32.83 -1.11
C GLY A 363 -8.62 32.40 -0.57
N LEU A 364 -9.09 31.19 -0.92
CA LEU A 364 -10.38 30.68 -0.46
C LEU A 364 -10.32 30.14 0.98
N PRO A 365 -11.43 30.21 1.74
CA PRO A 365 -11.53 29.59 3.05
C PRO A 365 -11.22 28.08 2.98
N ARG A 366 -10.62 27.55 4.05
CA ARG A 366 -10.21 26.14 4.12
C ARG A 366 -11.34 25.17 3.78
N ILE A 367 -12.56 25.46 4.22
CA ILE A 367 -13.73 24.61 3.99
C ILE A 367 -14.09 24.53 2.50
N VAL A 368 -14.01 25.65 1.78
CA VAL A 368 -14.29 25.71 0.34
C VAL A 368 -13.24 24.93 -0.45
N ARG A 369 -11.96 25.10 -0.09
CA ARG A 369 -10.86 24.35 -0.71
C ARG A 369 -10.97 22.85 -0.48
N ASN A 370 -11.38 22.45 0.72
CA ASN A 370 -11.63 21.06 1.05
C ASN A 370 -12.82 20.50 0.26
N ALA A 371 -13.93 21.23 0.21
CA ALA A 371 -15.11 20.85 -0.58
C ALA A 371 -14.77 20.69 -2.07
N TYR A 372 -14.00 21.63 -2.64
CA TYR A 372 -13.47 21.51 -4.01
C TYR A 372 -12.62 20.24 -4.19
N THR A 373 -11.68 19.99 -3.28
CA THR A 373 -10.80 18.81 -3.36
C THR A 373 -11.62 17.52 -3.28
N LEU A 374 -12.60 17.46 -2.38
CA LEU A 374 -13.50 16.33 -2.23
C LEU A 374 -14.34 16.10 -3.48
N LEU A 375 -14.91 17.16 -4.06
CA LEU A 375 -15.70 17.07 -5.28
C LEU A 375 -14.88 16.48 -6.43
N VAL A 376 -13.68 16.99 -6.67
CA VAL A 376 -12.78 16.48 -7.71
C VAL A 376 -12.42 15.01 -7.47
N VAL A 377 -12.13 14.64 -6.22
CA VAL A 377 -11.79 13.25 -5.85
C VAL A 377 -13.01 12.32 -6.03
N MET A 378 -14.20 12.74 -5.61
CA MET A 378 -15.44 11.97 -5.75
C MET A 378 -15.82 11.74 -7.20
N ILE A 379 -15.68 12.76 -8.07
CA ILE A 379 -15.87 12.60 -9.52
C ILE A 379 -14.87 11.60 -10.08
N GLY A 380 -13.60 11.66 -9.66
CA GLY A 380 -12.59 10.66 -10.01
C GLY A 380 -13.06 9.25 -9.63
N TRP A 381 -13.59 9.08 -8.42
CA TRP A 381 -14.09 7.78 -7.96
C TRP A 381 -15.23 7.19 -8.77
N VAL A 382 -16.02 8.00 -9.49
CA VAL A 382 -17.03 7.47 -10.43
C VAL A 382 -16.37 6.62 -11.51
N PHE A 383 -15.32 7.12 -12.15
CA PHE A 383 -14.55 6.35 -13.14
C PHE A 383 -13.93 5.09 -12.52
N PHE A 384 -13.46 5.18 -11.27
CA PHE A 384 -12.86 4.04 -10.59
C PHE A 384 -13.90 2.95 -10.23
N ARG A 385 -15.13 3.32 -9.90
CA ARG A 385 -16.19 2.40 -9.44
C ARG A 385 -17.04 1.81 -10.56
N ALA A 386 -17.28 2.57 -11.62
CA ALA A 386 -18.15 2.15 -12.71
C ALA A 386 -17.57 0.93 -13.45
N ALA A 387 -18.44 0.02 -13.87
CA ALA A 387 -18.03 -1.18 -14.60
C ALA A 387 -17.57 -0.90 -16.03
N THR A 388 -18.12 0.15 -16.65
CA THR A 388 -17.82 0.61 -18.02
C THR A 388 -17.69 2.12 -18.04
N LEU A 389 -17.13 2.65 -19.14
CA LEU A 389 -16.98 4.09 -19.32
C LEU A 389 -18.34 4.75 -19.53
N ASP A 390 -19.22 4.12 -20.30
CA ASP A 390 -20.59 4.60 -20.54
C ASP A 390 -21.35 4.76 -19.21
N LEU A 391 -21.32 3.74 -18.34
CA LEU A 391 -21.96 3.81 -17.03
C LEU A 391 -21.36 4.92 -16.15
N ALA A 392 -20.05 5.20 -16.26
CA ALA A 392 -19.43 6.32 -15.55
C ALA A 392 -19.98 7.67 -16.04
N LEU A 393 -20.14 7.83 -17.35
CA LEU A 393 -20.66 9.04 -17.97
C LEU A 393 -22.14 9.24 -17.62
N ASP A 394 -22.97 8.20 -17.71
CA ASP A 394 -24.38 8.23 -17.31
C ASP A 394 -24.53 8.60 -15.83
N THR A 395 -23.67 8.03 -14.97
CA THR A 395 -23.64 8.35 -13.54
C THR A 395 -23.32 9.83 -13.32
N LEU A 396 -22.32 10.38 -14.02
CA LEU A 396 -21.97 11.80 -13.93
C LEU A 396 -23.09 12.70 -14.46
N ALA A 397 -23.69 12.35 -15.60
CA ALA A 397 -24.80 13.09 -16.19
C ALA A 397 -25.97 13.17 -15.20
N ARG A 398 -26.30 12.05 -14.53
CA ARG A 398 -27.33 12.00 -13.50
C ARG A 398 -26.98 12.80 -12.24
N MET A 399 -25.72 12.77 -11.78
CA MET A 399 -25.27 13.55 -10.62
C MET A 399 -25.52 15.05 -10.78
N PHE A 400 -25.42 15.57 -12.01
CA PHE A 400 -25.62 16.99 -12.32
C PHE A 400 -26.99 17.29 -12.96
N GLY A 401 -27.90 16.32 -13.00
CA GLY A 401 -29.26 16.51 -13.52
C GLY A 401 -29.34 16.78 -15.03
N ILE A 402 -28.32 16.39 -15.79
CA ILE A 402 -28.26 16.57 -17.26
C ILE A 402 -29.25 15.62 -17.96
N GLU A 403 -29.45 14.42 -17.42
CA GLU A 403 -30.42 13.46 -17.92
C GLU A 403 -31.77 13.54 -17.19
N ALA A 404 -32.83 13.76 -17.99
CA ALA A 404 -34.22 13.66 -17.57
C ALA A 404 -34.64 12.19 -17.39
N GLY A 405 -34.14 11.53 -16.35
CA GLY A 405 -34.73 10.28 -15.87
C GLY A 405 -36.04 10.57 -15.16
N ALA A 406 -37.10 9.82 -15.47
CA ALA A 406 -38.36 9.85 -14.74
C ALA A 406 -38.10 9.78 -13.22
N PRO A 407 -38.91 10.42 -12.36
CA PRO A 407 -38.77 10.26 -10.93
C PRO A 407 -38.99 8.79 -10.60
N ALA A 408 -37.91 8.08 -10.32
CA ALA A 408 -37.98 6.66 -10.06
C ALA A 408 -38.75 6.42 -8.75
N MET A 409 -39.79 5.62 -8.87
CA MET A 409 -40.67 5.15 -7.79
C MET A 409 -40.06 3.95 -7.03
N LEU A 410 -38.73 3.76 -7.09
CA LEU A 410 -38.04 2.68 -6.39
C LEU A 410 -37.82 3.07 -4.92
N PRO A 411 -38.13 2.20 -3.95
CA PRO A 411 -37.92 2.50 -2.54
C PRO A 411 -36.43 2.41 -2.22
N VAL A 412 -35.69 3.48 -2.51
CA VAL A 412 -34.32 3.68 -2.00
C VAL A 412 -34.30 3.53 -0.47
N SER A 413 -35.43 3.80 0.19
CA SER A 413 -35.68 3.58 1.62
C SER A 413 -35.49 2.14 2.10
N ALA A 414 -35.58 1.13 1.23
CA ALA A 414 -35.35 -0.27 1.60
C ALA A 414 -33.87 -0.54 1.94
N HIS A 415 -32.95 0.23 1.34
CA HIS A 415 -31.50 0.05 1.51
C HIS A 415 -30.85 1.21 2.27
N VAL A 416 -31.48 2.38 2.28
CA VAL A 416 -31.06 3.58 3.02
C VAL A 416 -31.95 3.73 4.25
N THR A 417 -31.56 3.04 5.32
CA THR A 417 -32.25 3.03 6.62
C THR A 417 -31.66 4.07 7.58
N GLY A 418 -32.40 4.44 8.63
CA GLY A 418 -31.89 5.36 9.68
C GLY A 418 -30.53 4.93 10.25
N PRO A 419 -30.32 3.66 10.64
CA PRO A 419 -29.04 3.17 11.14
C PRO A 419 -27.90 3.26 10.12
N THR A 420 -28.15 2.95 8.85
CA THR A 420 -27.11 3.02 7.80
C THR A 420 -26.74 4.47 7.49
N MET A 421 -27.70 5.40 7.50
CA MET A 421 -27.44 6.83 7.36
C MET A 421 -26.61 7.38 8.55
N LEU A 422 -26.95 6.99 9.77
CA LEU A 422 -26.15 7.34 10.94
C LEU A 422 -24.71 6.83 10.80
N LEU A 423 -24.53 5.58 10.35
CA LEU A 423 -23.20 5.03 10.11
C LEU A 423 -22.42 5.80 9.03
N ILE A 424 -23.07 6.20 7.93
CA ILE A 424 -22.45 7.01 6.87
C ILE A 424 -21.99 8.36 7.43
N VAL A 425 -22.79 9.01 8.26
CA VAL A 425 -22.41 10.26 8.94
C VAL A 425 -21.23 10.05 9.87
N ILE A 426 -21.25 8.99 10.68
CA ILE A 426 -20.14 8.62 11.57
C ILE A 426 -18.86 8.35 10.75
N ALA A 427 -18.96 7.60 9.65
CA ALA A 427 -17.84 7.30 8.76
C ALA A 427 -17.28 8.58 8.12
N ALA A 428 -18.14 9.47 7.62
CA ALA A 428 -17.74 10.77 7.09
C ALA A 428 -17.00 11.60 8.16
N PHE A 429 -17.49 11.62 9.39
CA PHE A 429 -16.86 12.32 10.51
C PHE A 429 -15.46 11.75 10.84
N PHE A 430 -15.33 10.42 10.97
CA PHE A 430 -14.05 9.76 11.23
C PHE A 430 -13.08 9.76 10.03
N SER A 431 -13.53 10.19 8.86
CA SER A 431 -12.64 10.44 7.71
C SER A 431 -11.78 11.71 7.84
N PHE A 432 -12.07 12.53 8.87
CA PHE A 432 -11.29 13.69 9.28
C PHE A 432 -10.43 13.37 10.53
N PRO A 433 -9.34 14.14 10.78
CA PRO A 433 -8.39 13.88 11.87
C PRO A 433 -8.96 14.27 13.24
N ILE A 434 -10.03 13.59 13.66
CA ILE A 434 -10.75 13.85 14.92
C ILE A 434 -10.24 12.92 16.00
N TRP A 435 -10.12 11.62 15.69
CA TRP A 435 -9.59 10.62 16.62
C TRP A 435 -8.19 10.96 17.16
N PRO A 436 -7.19 11.38 16.35
CA PRO A 436 -5.87 11.71 16.87
C PRO A 436 -5.91 12.92 17.81
N ARG A 437 -6.76 13.92 17.50
CA ARG A 437 -6.95 15.11 18.35
C ARG A 437 -7.63 14.77 19.67
N LEU A 438 -8.63 13.89 19.64
CA LEU A 438 -9.29 13.40 20.84
C LEU A 438 -8.32 12.62 21.72
N ARG A 439 -7.57 11.69 21.13
CA ARG A 439 -6.54 10.91 21.82
C ARG A 439 -5.49 11.82 22.46
N GLU A 440 -4.98 12.81 21.73
CA GLU A 440 -3.98 13.75 22.25
C GLU A 440 -4.52 14.54 23.44
N ARG A 441 -5.79 15.00 23.38
CA ARG A 441 -6.45 15.65 24.52
C ARG A 441 -6.61 14.72 25.71
N MET A 442 -7.04 13.47 25.49
CA MET A 442 -7.17 12.47 26.56
C MET A 442 -5.84 12.20 27.24
N GLN A 443 -4.76 12.05 26.46
CA GLN A 443 -3.41 11.83 27.00
C GLN A 443 -2.88 13.04 27.78
N LYS A 444 -3.20 14.27 27.37
CA LYS A 444 -2.83 15.48 28.13
C LYS A 444 -3.53 15.62 29.47
N MET A 445 -4.66 14.96 29.67
CA MET A 445 -5.39 14.94 30.95
C MET A 445 -4.82 13.92 31.94
N VAL A 446 -3.91 13.04 31.50
CA VAL A 446 -3.26 12.05 32.36
C VAL A 446 -2.03 12.69 33.00
N GLY A 447 -2.09 12.97 34.30
CA GLY A 447 -1.00 13.59 35.06
C GLY A 447 -0.43 12.69 36.16
N THR A 448 -1.21 11.74 36.68
CA THR A 448 -0.80 10.85 37.78
C THR A 448 -0.64 9.39 37.32
N PRO A 449 0.16 8.56 38.04
CA PRO A 449 0.28 7.14 37.74
C PRO A 449 -1.05 6.38 37.77
N GLY A 450 -1.98 6.76 38.67
CA GLY A 450 -3.32 6.17 38.73
C GLY A 450 -4.16 6.47 37.49
N GLU A 451 -4.11 7.70 36.98
CA GLU A 451 -4.78 8.09 35.74
C GLU A 451 -4.19 7.38 34.52
N GLN A 452 -2.88 7.12 34.51
CA GLN A 452 -2.23 6.37 33.43
C GLN A 452 -2.74 4.93 33.39
N ILE A 453 -2.85 4.27 34.55
CA ILE A 453 -3.44 2.92 34.65
C ILE A 453 -4.90 2.94 34.19
N ALA A 454 -5.69 3.92 34.62
CA ALA A 454 -7.08 4.05 34.19
C ALA A 454 -7.21 4.27 32.67
N TYR A 455 -6.35 5.10 32.08
CA TYR A 455 -6.28 5.31 30.64
C TYR A 455 -5.93 4.03 29.88
N ASP A 456 -4.94 3.28 30.36
CA ASP A 456 -4.50 2.04 29.72
C ASP A 456 -5.56 0.93 29.82
N LEU A 457 -6.23 0.79 30.97
CA LEU A 457 -7.36 -0.13 31.15
C LEU A 457 -8.54 0.25 30.25
N THR A 458 -8.86 1.54 30.15
CA THR A 458 -9.94 2.04 29.28
C THR A 458 -9.61 1.76 27.81
N ARG A 459 -8.37 2.02 27.39
CA ARG A 459 -7.89 1.72 26.04
C ARG A 459 -7.97 0.22 25.75
N ALA A 460 -7.53 -0.63 26.67
CA ALA A 460 -7.57 -2.08 26.53
C ALA A 460 -9.02 -2.60 26.45
N ALA A 461 -9.92 -2.11 27.31
CA ALA A 461 -11.33 -2.46 27.29
C ALA A 461 -12.00 -2.06 25.96
N TYR A 462 -11.70 -0.86 25.45
CA TYR A 462 -12.19 -0.39 24.15
C TYR A 462 -11.70 -1.27 22.98
N ILE A 463 -10.40 -1.61 22.96
CA ILE A 463 -9.83 -2.50 21.94
C ILE A 463 -10.44 -3.90 22.04
N GLY A 464 -10.62 -4.42 23.26
CA GLY A 464 -11.27 -5.70 23.53
C GLY A 464 -12.70 -5.72 23.00
N LEU A 465 -13.50 -4.71 23.34
CA LEU A 465 -14.88 -4.56 22.87
C LEU A 465 -14.96 -4.53 21.34
N ILE A 466 -14.13 -3.70 20.70
CA ILE A 466 -14.08 -3.61 19.23
C ILE A 466 -13.72 -4.95 18.61
N THR A 467 -12.76 -5.66 19.20
CA THR A 467 -12.34 -6.97 18.71
C THR A 467 -13.49 -7.97 18.81
N VAL A 468 -14.21 -8.01 19.93
CA VAL A 468 -15.40 -8.86 20.09
C VAL A 468 -16.48 -8.51 19.07
N LEU A 469 -16.76 -7.22 18.85
CA LEU A 469 -17.72 -6.79 17.82
C LEU A 469 -17.28 -7.23 16.42
N CYS A 470 -16.00 -7.08 16.08
CA CYS A 470 -15.44 -7.55 14.82
C CYS A 470 -15.62 -9.06 14.65
N LEU A 471 -15.27 -9.85 15.67
CA LEU A 471 -15.43 -11.31 15.65
C LEU A 471 -16.92 -11.71 15.50
N ALA A 472 -17.82 -11.03 16.19
CA ALA A 472 -19.26 -11.24 16.02
C ALA A 472 -19.71 -10.97 14.57
N THR A 473 -19.27 -9.86 13.96
CA THR A 473 -19.63 -9.57 12.56
C THR A 473 -19.08 -10.61 11.57
N MET A 474 -17.88 -11.15 11.81
CA MET A 474 -17.32 -12.21 10.95
C MET A 474 -18.11 -13.52 11.01
N THR A 475 -18.80 -13.80 12.11
CA THR A 475 -19.67 -14.98 12.20
C THR A 475 -20.98 -14.82 11.41
N ILE A 476 -21.43 -13.59 11.23
CA ILE A 476 -22.69 -13.24 10.55
C ILE A 476 -22.46 -13.08 9.04
N ASP A 477 -21.37 -12.44 8.63
CA ASP A 477 -21.06 -12.11 7.22
C ASP A 477 -19.76 -12.79 6.77
N GLN A 478 -19.89 -13.93 6.07
CA GLN A 478 -18.76 -14.75 5.64
C GLN A 478 -18.21 -14.39 4.25
N ASN A 479 -18.84 -13.47 3.50
CA ASN A 479 -18.57 -13.26 2.06
C ASN A 479 -18.32 -11.78 1.69
N ASN A 480 -17.28 -11.15 2.24
CA ASN A 480 -16.96 -9.75 1.93
C ASN A 480 -15.48 -9.53 1.52
N PRO A 481 -15.11 -9.77 0.24
CA PRO A 481 -13.73 -9.67 -0.23
C PRO A 481 -13.20 -8.22 -0.23
N PHE A 482 -11.87 -8.07 -0.21
CA PHE A 482 -11.20 -6.77 -0.38
C PHE A 482 -11.59 -6.11 -1.71
N ILE A 483 -11.87 -4.80 -1.73
CA ILE A 483 -12.43 -4.12 -2.90
C ILE A 483 -11.53 -4.17 -4.13
N TYR A 484 -10.20 -4.13 -3.95
CA TYR A 484 -9.24 -4.24 -5.04
C TYR A 484 -9.21 -5.63 -5.69
N PHE A 485 -9.89 -6.64 -5.14
CA PHE A 485 -10.00 -7.92 -5.82
C PHE A 485 -11.00 -7.91 -6.97
N ARG A 486 -11.88 -6.91 -7.04
CA ARG A 486 -12.86 -6.75 -8.12
C ARG A 486 -12.26 -6.18 -9.40
N PHE A 487 -11.15 -5.45 -9.27
CA PHE A 487 -10.34 -4.91 -10.35
C PHE A 487 -9.15 -5.86 -10.61
#